data_AF-A0A7J6WMK8-F1
#
_entry.id   AF-A0A7J6WMK8-F1
#
_cell.length_a   1.000
_cell.length_b   1.000
_cell.length_c   1.000
_cell.angle_alpha   90.00
_cell.angle_beta   90.00
_cell.angle_gamma   90.00
#
_symmetry.space_group_name_H-M   'P 1'
#
loop_
_entity.id
_entity.type
_entity.pdbx_description
1 polymer ?
#
loop_
_entity_poly.entity_id
_entity_poly.type
_entity_poly.pdbx_seq_one_letter_code
_entity_poly.pdbx_strand_id
1 'polypeptide(L)'
;MWFECEHLPALIDEWWKSFEVSGPASYSWWSRIKLLKDKLRAWNRDHFGRVDKLITSKVVDINEIDVKEETTELTEDEIIYRAVLKAEL
;
A
#
# COMPACT_ATOMS: atom_id res chain seq x y z
N MET A 1 1.71 -9.87 -4.79
CA MET A 1 1.68 -8.39 -4.79
C MET A 1 0.55 -7.89 -5.69
N TRP A 2 0.04 -6.66 -5.54
CA TRP A 2 -1.16 -6.21 -6.30
C TRP A 2 -1.01 -6.24 -7.82
N PHE A 3 0.23 -6.11 -8.32
CA PHE A 3 0.55 -6.23 -9.75
C PHE A 3 0.56 -7.67 -10.29
N GLU A 4 0.49 -8.68 -9.42
CA GLU A 4 0.44 -10.10 -9.82
C GLU A 4 -1.00 -10.60 -10.03
N CYS A 5 -1.99 -9.71 -9.85
CA CYS A 5 -3.38 -10.05 -10.14
C CYS A 5 -3.58 -10.27 -11.64
N GLU A 6 -3.89 -11.50 -12.03
CA GLU A 6 -4.14 -11.91 -13.42
C GLU A 6 -5.25 -11.09 -14.11
N HIS A 7 -6.21 -10.60 -13.32
CA HIS A 7 -7.33 -9.80 -13.79
C HIS A 7 -7.05 -8.28 -13.84
N LEU A 8 -5.89 -7.82 -13.33
CA LEU A 8 -5.53 -6.41 -13.30
C LEU A 8 -5.44 -5.78 -14.71
N PRO A 9 -4.85 -6.42 -15.74
CA PRO A 9 -4.79 -5.84 -17.08
C PRO A 9 -6.18 -5.62 -17.71
N ALA A 10 -7.11 -6.55 -17.47
CA ALA A 10 -8.49 -6.44 -17.97
C ALA A 10 -9.23 -5.28 -17.29
N LEU A 11 -9.06 -5.10 -15.98
CA LEU A 11 -9.62 -3.96 -15.24
C LEU A 11 -9.05 -2.62 -15.70
N ILE A 12 -7.74 -2.55 -15.95
CA ILE A 12 -7.09 -1.34 -16.45
C ILE A 12 -7.64 -0.94 -17.82
N ASP A 13 -7.84 -1.91 -18.72
CA ASP A 13 -8.42 -1.67 -20.04
C ASP A 13 -9.88 -1.18 -19.96
N GLU A 14 -10.69 -1.77 -19.07
CA GLU A 14 -12.05 -1.33 -18.79
C GLU A 14 -12.07 0.12 -18.28
N TRP A 15 -11.26 0.44 -17.27
CA TRP A 15 -11.18 1.79 -16.72
C TRP A 15 -10.70 2.79 -17.76
N TRP A 16 -9.68 2.44 -18.54
CA TRP A 16 -9.13 3.30 -19.58
C TRP A 16 -10.15 3.69 -20.65
N LYS A 17 -11.00 2.74 -21.04
CA LYS A 17 -12.10 2.96 -21.99
C LYS A 17 -13.25 3.77 -21.39
N SER A 18 -13.48 3.66 -20.08
CA SER A 18 -14.52 4.42 -19.37
C SER A 18 -14.19 5.92 -19.19
N PHE A 19 -12.93 6.33 -19.36
CA PHE A 19 -12.53 7.72 -19.15
C PHE A 19 -12.90 8.61 -20.34
N GLU A 20 -13.96 9.39 -20.16
CA GLU A 20 -14.28 10.51 -21.03
C GLU A 20 -13.44 11.72 -20.64
N VAL A 21 -12.50 12.10 -21.52
CA VAL A 21 -11.64 13.27 -21.32
C VAL A 21 -11.63 14.09 -22.60
N SER A 22 -11.98 15.37 -22.46
CA SER A 22 -11.98 16.34 -23.54
C SER A 22 -10.85 17.35 -23.35
N GLY A 23 -10.21 17.74 -24.45
CA GLY A 23 -9.12 18.71 -24.46
C GLY A 23 -7.98 18.36 -25.43
N PRO A 24 -6.92 19.18 -25.48
CA PRO A 24 -5.74 18.92 -26.29
C PRO A 24 -5.15 17.53 -25.97
N ALA A 25 -4.56 16.87 -26.96
CA ALA A 25 -4.06 15.50 -26.82
C ALA A 25 -3.13 15.30 -25.61
N SER A 26 -2.27 16.28 -25.31
CA SER A 26 -1.39 16.26 -24.14
C SER A 26 -2.15 16.30 -22.81
N TYR A 27 -3.17 17.16 -22.71
CA TYR A 27 -4.03 17.25 -21.52
C TYR A 27 -4.86 15.99 -21.35
N SER A 28 -5.48 15.50 -22.42
CA SER A 28 -6.34 14.33 -22.40
C SER A 28 -5.59 13.08 -21.96
N TRP A 29 -4.35 12.92 -22.43
CA TRP A 29 -3.46 11.84 -22.01
C TRP A 29 -3.09 11.93 -20.52
N TRP A 30 -2.62 13.10 -20.07
CA TRP A 30 -2.26 13.31 -18.66
C TRP A 30 -3.44 13.11 -17.71
N SER A 31 -4.62 13.58 -18.08
CA SER A 31 -5.84 13.42 -17.30
C SER A 31 -6.29 11.97 -17.21
N ARG A 32 -6.21 11.19 -18.30
CA ARG A 32 -6.49 9.74 -18.27
C ARG A 32 -5.54 8.98 -17.34
N ILE A 33 -4.25 9.34 -17.33
CA ILE A 33 -3.28 8.73 -16.41
C ILE A 33 -3.58 9.06 -14.95
N LYS A 34 -3.96 10.31 -14.66
CA LYS A 34 -4.37 10.71 -13.30
C LYS A 34 -5.57 9.89 -12.84
N LEU A 35 -6.62 9.80 -13.66
CA LEU A 35 -7.81 9.01 -13.37
C LEU A 35 -7.49 7.53 -13.16
N LEU A 36 -6.62 6.96 -13.99
CA LEU A 36 -6.19 5.57 -13.85
C LEU A 36 -5.45 5.34 -12.53
N LYS A 37 -4.53 6.24 -12.18
CA LYS A 37 -3.77 6.18 -10.92
C LYS A 37 -4.68 6.22 -9.70
N ASP A 38 -5.70 7.08 -9.71
CA ASP A 38 -6.64 7.19 -8.60
C ASP A 38 -7.56 5.97 -8.50
N LYS A 39 -8.05 5.45 -9.64
CA LYS A 39 -8.80 4.18 -9.69
C LYS A 39 -7.97 3.00 -9.16
N LEU A 40 -6.70 2.91 -9.57
CA LEU A 40 -5.80 1.86 -9.11
C LEU A 40 -5.53 1.95 -7.61
N ARG A 41 -5.40 3.18 -7.06
CA ARG A 41 -5.26 3.38 -5.61
C ARG A 41 -6.50 2.94 -4.84
N ALA A 42 -7.69 3.29 -5.32
CA ALA A 42 -8.95 2.87 -4.71
C ALA A 42 -9.10 1.34 -4.78
N TRP A 43 -8.86 0.75 -5.94
CA TRP A 43 -8.91 -0.70 -6.12
C TRP A 43 -7.86 -1.44 -5.29
N ASN A 44 -6.63 -0.94 -5.20
CA ASN A 44 -5.61 -1.52 -4.32
C ASN A 44 -6.05 -1.47 -2.85
N ARG A 45 -6.71 -0.38 -2.43
CA ARG A 45 -7.28 -0.27 -1.09
C ARG A 45 -8.51 -1.18 -0.89
N ASP A 46 -9.35 -1.40 -1.88
CA ASP A 46 -10.54 -2.23 -1.69
C ASP A 46 -10.19 -3.72 -1.76
N HIS A 47 -9.25 -4.09 -2.65
CA HIS A 47 -8.87 -5.47 -2.91
C HIS A 47 -7.76 -5.96 -1.97
N PHE A 48 -6.79 -5.11 -1.62
CA PHE A 48 -5.67 -5.43 -0.72
C PHE A 48 -5.72 -4.69 0.62
N GLY A 49 -6.86 -4.06 0.94
CA GLY A 49 -7.09 -3.01 1.96
C GLY A 49 -6.58 -3.15 3.38
N ARG A 50 -5.85 -4.20 3.70
CA ARG A 50 -5.21 -4.43 4.99
C ARG A 50 -3.69 -4.58 4.91
N VAL A 51 -3.09 -4.76 3.74
CA VAL A 51 -1.64 -4.95 3.64
C VAL A 51 -0.92 -3.65 4.00
N ASP A 52 -1.30 -2.51 3.41
CA ASP A 52 -0.65 -1.23 3.72
C ASP A 52 -0.89 -0.76 5.17
N LYS A 53 -2.08 -1.01 5.73
CA LYS A 53 -2.38 -0.65 7.13
C LYS A 53 -1.67 -1.57 8.13
N LEU A 54 -1.62 -2.88 7.87
CA LEU A 54 -0.88 -3.83 8.71
C LEU A 54 0.62 -3.56 8.63
N ILE A 55 1.17 -3.29 7.44
CA ILE A 55 2.57 -2.91 7.27
C ILE A 55 2.85 -1.59 7.99
N THR A 56 2.01 -0.56 7.82
CA THR A 56 2.23 0.73 8.50
C THR A 56 2.11 0.60 10.02
N SER A 57 1.15 -0.17 10.52
CA SER A 57 1.01 -0.43 11.97
C SER A 57 2.19 -1.21 12.51
N LYS A 58 2.56 -2.35 11.89
CA LYS A 58 3.70 -3.15 12.33
C LYS A 58 5.02 -2.36 12.25
N VAL A 59 5.19 -1.48 11.27
CA VAL A 59 6.36 -0.58 11.17
C VAL A 59 6.37 0.47 12.29
N VAL A 60 5.22 1.03 12.66
CA VAL A 60 5.11 1.95 13.81
C VAL A 60 5.42 1.22 15.12
N ASP A 61 4.86 0.03 15.32
CA ASP A 61 5.09 -0.79 16.52
C ASP A 61 6.58 -1.17 16.66
N ILE A 62 7.26 -1.52 15.56
CA ILE A 62 8.70 -1.79 15.55
C ILE A 62 9.50 -0.54 15.89
N ASN A 63 9.13 0.62 15.34
CA ASN A 63 9.84 1.87 15.57
C ASN A 63 9.71 2.36 17.03
N GLU A 64 8.56 2.14 17.68
CA GLU A 64 8.38 2.42 19.11
C GLU A 64 9.27 1.54 20.01
N ILE A 65 9.44 0.26 19.65
CA ILE A 65 10.33 -0.66 20.35
C ILE A 65 11.79 -0.25 20.15
N ASP A 66 12.19 0.12 18.93
CA ASP A 66 13.55 0.54 18.62
C ASP A 66 13.93 1.88 19.31
N VAL A 67 12.99 2.84 19.46
CA VAL A 67 13.19 4.08 20.23
C VAL A 67 13.31 3.81 21.73
N LYS A 68 12.63 2.80 22.25
CA LYS A 68 12.75 2.37 23.65
C LYS A 68 14.07 1.66 23.95
N GLU A 69 14.62 0.89 23.00
CA GLU A 69 15.96 0.29 23.10
C GLU A 69 17.06 1.35 23.27
N GLU A 70 16.89 2.54 22.67
CA GLU A 70 17.87 3.61 22.75
C GLU A 70 17.86 4.33 24.12
N THR A 71 16.77 4.20 24.89
CA THR A 71 16.56 4.95 26.14
C THR A 71 16.57 4.08 27.41
N THR A 72 16.39 2.75 27.30
CA THR A 72 16.32 1.82 28.44
C THR A 72 16.64 0.38 28.00
N GLU A 73 17.26 -0.42 28.89
CA GLU A 73 17.45 -1.87 28.65
C GLU A 73 16.08 -2.58 28.61
N LEU A 74 15.78 -3.28 27.51
CA LEU A 74 14.52 -4.01 27.31
C LEU A 74 14.39 -5.21 28.25
N THR A 75 13.17 -5.48 28.68
CA THR A 75 12.83 -6.67 29.48
C THR A 75 12.70 -7.93 28.60
N GLU A 76 12.93 -9.12 29.17
CA GLU A 76 12.94 -10.40 28.44
C GLU A 76 11.64 -10.67 27.66
N ASP A 77 10.49 -10.25 28.19
CA ASP A 77 9.18 -10.41 27.54
C ASP A 77 9.03 -9.53 26.27
N GLU A 78 9.63 -8.35 26.26
CA GLU A 78 9.60 -7.43 25.11
C GLU A 78 10.50 -7.92 23.97
N ILE A 79 11.61 -8.59 24.30
CA ILE A 79 12.50 -9.24 23.33
C ILE A 79 11.77 -10.37 22.60
N ILE A 80 11.00 -11.18 23.33
CA ILE A 80 10.20 -12.27 22.77
C ILE A 80 9.09 -11.69 21.87
N TYR A 81 8.40 -10.65 22.31
CA TYR A 81 7.35 -10.00 21.51
C TYR A 81 7.90 -9.38 20.22
N ARG A 82 9.08 -8.75 20.26
CA ARG A 82 9.79 -8.25 19.07
C ARG A 82 10.16 -9.38 18.11
N ALA A 83 10.66 -10.50 18.61
CA ALA A 83 11.02 -11.65 17.79
C ALA A 83 9.81 -12.25 17.06
N VAL A 84 8.66 -12.33 17.74
CA VAL A 84 7.39 -12.77 17.14
C VAL A 84 6.92 -11.78 16.08
N LEU A 85 6.93 -10.48 16.36
CA LEU A 85 6.51 -9.46 15.40
C LEU A 85 7.39 -9.41 14.14
N LYS A 86 8.70 -9.66 14.26
CA LYS A 86 9.63 -9.77 13.12
C LYS A 86 9.46 -11.06 12.32
N ALA A 87 9.04 -12.16 12.95
CA ALA A 87 8.84 -13.45 12.27
C ALA A 87 7.52 -13.52 11.47
N GLU A 88 6.54 -12.69 11.81
CA GLU A 88 5.23 -12.59 11.13
C GLU A 88 5.19 -11.56 9.99
N LEU A 89 6.34 -10.98 9.64
CA LEU A 89 6.51 -9.96 8.60
C LEU A 89 7.11 -10.61 7.34
#